data_AF-A0A1Q3ZI92-F1
#
_entry.id   AF-A0A1Q3ZI92-F1
#
_cell.length_a   1.000
_cell.length_b   1.000
_cell.length_c   1.000
_cell.angle_alpha   90.00
_cell.angle_beta   90.00
_cell.angle_gamma   90.00
#
_symmetry.space_group_name_H-M   'P 1'
#
loop_
_entity.id
_entity.type
_entity.pdbx_description
1 polymer ?
#
loop_
_entity_poly.entity_id
_entity_poly.type
_entity_poly.pdbx_seq_one_letter_code
_entity_poly.pdbx_strand_id
1 'polypeptide(L)'
;MSDTLYINRNGKTQGHIPYYYDYIDALGEKDRRNYFVTKTLATGSGQCHTFPVTYLILAEALGAEASLAYNPMHSFIRFRNNRGTAVNYETTVDRYLPNSFYIETLPVMAEAQRNDLYVTDLSRKQVVATVLFDLAVNFIEEHWLSDKKFVLDCIHIAEPFFYGKEFVNTTCNYLYKRLYADELNNKVQEKGIRSLAEIQKYPDVLQVYNEYHNYMERISKLGIQDFPESEYLKMLEYYDRKGKLQTARDMKEKTKRSLFTNE
;
A
#
# COMPACT_ATOMS: atom_id res chain seq x y z
N MET A 1 5.04 -2.21 -18.05
CA MET A 1 4.93 -0.77 -18.43
C MET A 1 6.32 -0.18 -18.74
N SER A 2 7.09 -0.77 -19.67
CA SER A 2 8.50 -0.41 -19.83
C SER A 2 8.90 0.25 -21.13
N ASP A 3 8.06 0.17 -22.16
CA ASP A 3 8.38 0.73 -23.47
C ASP A 3 7.33 1.77 -23.86
N THR A 4 7.73 2.74 -24.69
CA THR A 4 6.77 3.66 -25.32
C THR A 4 5.86 2.84 -26.22
N LEU A 5 4.56 2.92 -25.96
CA LEU A 5 3.55 2.22 -26.76
C LEU A 5 3.03 3.15 -27.85
N TYR A 6 3.14 2.74 -29.10
CA TYR A 6 2.61 3.48 -30.23
C TYR A 6 1.28 2.89 -30.67
N ILE A 7 0.29 3.76 -30.82
CA ILE A 7 -1.04 3.41 -31.33
C ILE A 7 -1.27 4.22 -32.60
N ASN A 8 -1.62 3.54 -33.69
CA ASN A 8 -2.06 4.21 -34.91
C ASN A 8 -3.58 4.44 -34.84
N ARG A 9 -4.01 5.70 -34.93
CA ARG A 9 -5.42 6.07 -34.96
C ARG A 9 -5.66 7.08 -36.09
N ASN A 10 -6.48 6.68 -37.07
CA ASN A 10 -6.84 7.51 -38.22
C ASN A 10 -5.61 8.06 -38.99
N GLY A 11 -4.60 7.23 -39.20
CA GLY A 11 -3.38 7.60 -39.93
C GLY A 11 -2.41 8.49 -39.15
N LYS A 12 -2.66 8.74 -37.86
CA LYS A 12 -1.73 9.40 -36.95
C LYS A 12 -1.16 8.39 -35.96
N THR A 13 0.15 8.38 -35.80
CA THR A 13 0.84 7.60 -34.77
C THR A 13 0.92 8.43 -33.49
N GLN A 14 0.38 7.90 -32.40
CA GLN A 14 0.47 8.52 -31.08
C GLN A 14 1.24 7.58 -30.16
N GLY A 15 2.34 8.07 -29.60
CA GLY A 15 3.11 7.37 -28.58
C GLY A 15 2.56 7.66 -27.18
N HIS A 16 2.62 6.68 -26.28
CA HIS A 16 2.44 6.85 -24.85
C HIS A 16 3.74 6.46 -24.14
N ILE A 17 4.39 7.41 -23.46
CA ILE A 17 5.64 7.17 -22.74
C ILE A 17 5.39 6.25 -21.54
N PRO A 18 6.36 5.41 -21.14
CA PRO A 18 6.16 4.49 -20.03
C PRO A 18 6.00 5.22 -18.69
N TYR A 19 5.42 4.52 -17.71
CA TYR A 19 5.43 4.95 -16.31
C TYR A 19 6.79 4.66 -15.67
N TYR A 20 7.20 5.52 -14.73
CA TYR A 20 8.49 5.47 -14.02
C TYR A 20 8.28 5.42 -12.52
N TYR A 21 9.03 4.57 -11.82
CA TYR A 21 8.87 4.47 -10.39
C TYR A 21 9.51 5.66 -9.67
N ASP A 22 8.82 6.19 -8.66
CA ASP A 22 9.24 7.33 -7.84
C ASP A 22 10.13 6.90 -6.67
N TYR A 23 11.44 7.12 -6.79
CA TYR A 23 12.42 6.76 -5.75
C TYR A 23 12.77 7.90 -4.80
N ILE A 24 12.40 9.14 -5.15
CA ILE A 24 12.81 10.32 -4.40
C ILE A 24 12.11 10.40 -3.03
N ASP A 25 10.91 9.83 -2.98
CA ASP A 25 10.03 9.86 -1.81
C ASP A 25 9.17 8.59 -1.78
N ALA A 26 9.82 7.41 -1.79
CA ALA A 26 9.18 6.10 -1.92
C ALA A 26 8.14 5.79 -0.83
N LEU A 27 8.28 6.37 0.37
CA LEU A 27 7.30 6.28 1.47
C LEU A 27 6.26 7.41 1.46
N GLY A 28 6.38 8.37 0.55
CA GLY A 28 5.46 9.51 0.45
C GLY A 28 5.53 10.48 1.63
N GLU A 29 6.66 10.52 2.36
CA GLU A 29 6.85 11.36 3.55
C GLU A 29 6.90 12.86 3.19
N LYS A 30 7.46 13.20 2.03
CA LYS A 30 7.62 14.59 1.57
C LYS A 30 6.41 15.07 0.79
N ASP A 31 5.81 14.19 0.00
CA ASP A 31 4.67 14.47 -0.87
C ASP A 31 3.68 13.30 -0.83
N ARG A 32 2.64 13.45 0.01
CA ARG A 32 1.61 12.43 0.23
C ARG A 32 0.83 12.07 -1.04
N ARG A 33 0.85 12.93 -2.06
CA ARG A 33 0.27 12.62 -3.39
C ARG A 33 0.89 11.38 -4.03
N ASN A 34 2.01 10.87 -3.52
CA ASN A 34 2.61 9.62 -3.95
C ASN A 34 1.72 8.39 -3.75
N TYR A 35 0.80 8.42 -2.79
CA TYR A 35 -0.23 7.40 -2.64
C TYR A 35 -1.41 7.60 -3.59
N PHE A 36 -1.47 8.73 -4.31
CA PHE A 36 -2.63 9.07 -5.11
C PHE A 36 -2.45 8.56 -6.54
N VAL A 37 -3.34 7.67 -6.97
CA VAL A 37 -3.38 7.20 -8.37
C VAL A 37 -3.54 8.36 -9.36
N THR A 38 -4.20 9.45 -8.95
CA THR A 38 -4.36 10.66 -9.76
C THR A 38 -3.03 11.33 -10.08
N LYS A 39 -2.07 11.34 -9.13
CA LYS A 39 -0.71 11.83 -9.37
C LYS A 39 -0.01 10.93 -10.38
N THR A 40 -0.07 9.61 -10.19
CA THR A 40 0.54 8.64 -11.12
C THR A 40 0.04 8.84 -12.55
N LEU A 41 -1.28 8.97 -12.74
CA LEU A 41 -1.88 9.26 -14.04
C LEU A 41 -1.47 10.62 -14.63
N ALA A 42 -1.30 11.65 -13.79
CA ALA A 42 -0.99 13.00 -14.24
C ALA A 42 0.50 13.22 -14.56
N THR A 43 1.41 12.52 -13.88
CA THR A 43 2.87 12.70 -14.02
C THR A 43 3.54 11.55 -14.73
N GLY A 44 2.90 10.37 -14.81
CA GLY A 44 3.53 9.14 -15.28
C GLY A 44 4.56 8.60 -14.28
N SER A 45 4.52 9.05 -13.02
CA SER A 45 5.41 8.59 -11.96
C SER A 45 4.64 8.19 -10.71
N GLY A 46 4.89 6.97 -10.24
CA GLY A 46 4.14 6.34 -9.17
C GLY A 46 4.96 5.31 -8.41
N GLN A 47 4.30 4.65 -7.47
CA GLN A 47 4.90 3.71 -6.53
C GLN A 47 4.25 2.34 -6.58
N CYS A 48 4.78 1.42 -5.79
CA CYS A 48 4.31 0.05 -5.62
C CYS A 48 2.83 -0.06 -5.23
N HIS A 49 2.31 0.95 -4.53
CA HIS A 49 0.90 1.07 -4.21
C HIS A 49 0.08 1.55 -5.42
N THR A 50 0.49 2.64 -6.08
CA THR A 50 -0.31 3.25 -7.17
C THR A 50 -0.20 2.55 -8.53
N PHE A 51 0.88 1.82 -8.80
CA PHE A 51 1.10 1.17 -10.10
C PHE A 51 0.16 0.00 -10.35
N PRO A 52 -0.04 -0.93 -9.41
CA PRO A 52 -1.07 -1.95 -9.52
C PRO A 52 -2.46 -1.32 -9.67
N VAL A 53 -2.79 -0.28 -8.89
CA VAL A 53 -4.09 0.40 -9.02
C VAL A 53 -4.25 1.05 -10.40
N THR A 54 -3.22 1.71 -10.90
CA THR A 54 -3.21 2.30 -12.25
C THR A 54 -3.42 1.23 -13.32
N TYR A 55 -2.72 0.10 -13.21
CA TYR A 55 -2.91 -1.03 -14.11
C TYR A 55 -4.35 -1.55 -14.05
N LEU A 56 -4.89 -1.72 -12.84
CA LEU A 56 -6.24 -2.24 -12.65
C LEU A 56 -7.28 -1.34 -13.30
N ILE A 57 -7.18 -0.02 -13.12
CA ILE A 57 -8.05 0.97 -13.78
C ILE A 57 -8.00 0.81 -15.30
N LEU A 58 -6.79 0.69 -15.88
CA LEU A 58 -6.61 0.52 -17.32
C LEU A 58 -7.16 -0.83 -17.82
N ALA A 59 -6.91 -1.91 -17.07
CA ALA A 59 -7.41 -3.24 -17.40
C ALA A 59 -8.94 -3.26 -17.41
N GLU A 60 -9.58 -2.72 -16.37
CA GLU A 60 -11.04 -2.62 -16.31
C GLU A 60 -11.61 -1.74 -17.41
N ALA A 61 -10.98 -0.61 -17.74
CA ALA A 61 -11.40 0.25 -18.84
C ALA A 61 -11.31 -0.45 -20.21
N LEU A 62 -10.42 -1.42 -20.36
CA LEU A 62 -10.24 -2.24 -21.56
C LEU A 62 -11.10 -3.53 -21.55
N GLY A 63 -11.87 -3.77 -20.48
CA GLY A 63 -12.65 -5.00 -20.32
C GLY A 63 -11.82 -6.24 -20.01
N ALA A 64 -10.58 -6.08 -19.55
CA ALA A 64 -9.72 -7.17 -19.13
C ALA A 64 -9.96 -7.55 -17.66
N GLU A 65 -9.95 -8.85 -17.37
CA GLU A 65 -10.08 -9.36 -16.00
C GLU A 65 -8.71 -9.34 -15.29
N ALA A 66 -8.63 -8.57 -14.22
CA ALA A 66 -7.49 -8.52 -13.31
C ALA A 66 -7.96 -8.22 -11.90
N SER A 67 -7.17 -8.65 -10.92
CA SER A 67 -7.39 -8.40 -9.50
C SER A 67 -6.16 -7.73 -8.90
N LEU A 68 -6.38 -6.89 -7.90
CA LEU A 68 -5.33 -6.47 -6.99
C LEU A 68 -5.07 -7.61 -6.01
N ALA A 69 -3.82 -8.03 -5.88
CA ALA A 69 -3.39 -9.00 -4.89
C ALA A 69 -2.50 -8.29 -3.86
N TYR A 70 -2.75 -8.57 -2.58
CA TYR A 70 -2.02 -7.98 -1.47
C TYR A 70 -1.07 -8.99 -0.83
N ASN A 71 0.14 -8.51 -0.56
CA ASN A 71 1.00 -8.92 0.54
C ASN A 71 0.88 -7.80 1.60
N PRO A 72 0.88 -8.09 2.92
CA PRO A 72 0.69 -7.12 3.99
C PRO A 72 1.26 -5.69 3.78
N MET A 73 2.41 -5.53 3.13
CA MET A 73 3.02 -4.22 2.85
C MET A 73 3.22 -3.89 1.36
N HIS A 74 2.65 -4.67 0.43
CA HIS A 74 2.88 -4.52 -1.01
C HIS A 74 1.70 -5.03 -1.83
N SER A 75 1.41 -4.39 -2.96
CA SER A 75 0.35 -4.83 -3.87
C SER A 75 0.88 -5.11 -5.26
N PHE A 76 0.23 -6.03 -5.98
CA PHE A 76 0.57 -6.38 -7.36
C PHE A 76 -0.68 -6.86 -8.11
N ILE A 77 -0.55 -7.06 -9.42
CA ILE A 77 -1.66 -7.51 -10.24
C ILE A 77 -1.68 -9.03 -10.34
N ARG A 78 -2.86 -9.63 -10.25
CA ARG A 78 -3.05 -11.04 -10.54
C ARG A 78 -4.17 -11.21 -11.57
N PHE A 79 -3.93 -12.05 -12.57
CA PHE A 79 -4.92 -12.32 -13.62
C PHE A 79 -4.80 -13.76 -14.12
N ARG A 80 -5.77 -14.23 -14.90
CA ARG A 80 -5.71 -15.54 -15.56
C ARG A 80 -5.19 -15.37 -16.97
N ASN A 81 -4.13 -16.11 -17.31
CA ASN A 81 -3.66 -16.16 -18.70
C ASN A 81 -4.63 -16.96 -19.59
N ASN A 82 -4.37 -17.03 -20.90
CA ASN A 82 -5.19 -17.77 -21.86
C ASN A 82 -5.34 -19.27 -21.57
N ARG A 83 -4.53 -19.84 -20.68
CA ARG A 83 -4.62 -21.23 -20.21
C ARG A 83 -5.38 -21.37 -18.89
N GLY A 84 -5.98 -20.30 -18.39
CA GLY A 84 -6.69 -20.25 -17.10
C GLY A 84 -5.76 -20.22 -15.88
N THR A 85 -4.44 -20.22 -16.07
CA THR A 85 -3.46 -20.19 -14.98
C THR A 85 -3.41 -18.80 -14.37
N ALA A 86 -3.54 -18.72 -13.04
CA ALA A 86 -3.33 -17.47 -12.32
C ALA A 86 -1.84 -17.08 -12.41
N VAL A 87 -1.58 -15.84 -12.81
CA VAL A 87 -0.23 -15.28 -12.94
C VAL A 87 -0.17 -13.96 -12.18
N ASN A 88 0.96 -13.73 -11.51
CA ASN A 88 1.22 -12.47 -10.82
C ASN A 88 2.07 -11.58 -11.72
N TYR A 89 1.68 -10.32 -11.82
CA TYR A 89 2.39 -9.29 -12.56
C TYR A 89 2.79 -8.18 -11.61
N GLU A 90 4.10 -8.08 -11.38
CA GLU A 90 4.75 -7.03 -10.62
C GLU A 90 4.91 -5.80 -11.50
N THR A 91 3.96 -4.87 -11.39
CA THR A 91 3.95 -3.64 -12.18
C THR A 91 5.15 -2.74 -11.89
N THR A 92 5.74 -2.88 -10.70
CA THR A 92 6.87 -2.06 -10.24
C THR A 92 8.14 -2.31 -11.05
N VAL A 93 8.45 -3.58 -11.32
CA VAL A 93 9.65 -3.99 -12.07
C VAL A 93 9.33 -4.62 -13.43
N ASP A 94 8.06 -4.61 -13.82
CA ASP A 94 7.55 -5.15 -15.09
C ASP A 94 7.86 -6.65 -15.27
N ARG A 95 7.52 -7.47 -14.27
CA ARG A 95 7.84 -8.91 -14.27
C ARG A 95 6.68 -9.80 -13.85
N TYR A 96 6.67 -11.01 -14.39
CA TYR A 96 5.88 -12.10 -13.82
C TYR A 96 6.70 -12.79 -12.73
N LEU A 97 6.17 -12.81 -11.50
CA LEU A 97 6.87 -13.37 -10.34
C LEU A 97 6.04 -14.51 -9.73
N PRO A 98 6.66 -15.66 -9.39
CA PRO A 98 5.92 -16.76 -8.75
C PRO A 98 5.47 -16.36 -7.34
N ASN A 99 4.47 -17.05 -6.79
CA ASN A 99 4.07 -16.85 -5.39
C ASN A 99 5.26 -16.98 -4.43
N SER A 100 6.17 -17.93 -4.69
CA SER A 100 7.37 -18.14 -3.88
C SER A 100 8.22 -16.88 -3.75
N PHE A 101 8.29 -16.04 -4.78
CA PHE A 101 9.05 -14.78 -4.71
C PHE A 101 8.50 -13.86 -3.62
N TYR A 102 7.18 -13.65 -3.59
CA TYR A 102 6.51 -12.81 -2.60
C TYR A 102 6.55 -13.41 -1.20
N ILE A 103 6.67 -14.73 -1.11
CA ILE A 103 6.78 -15.50 0.13
C ILE A 103 8.24 -15.54 0.66
N GLU A 104 9.25 -15.40 -0.19
CA GLU A 104 10.66 -15.50 0.21
C GLU A 104 11.32 -14.13 0.40
N THR A 105 10.87 -13.11 -0.34
CA THR A 105 11.59 -11.83 -0.45
C THR A 105 10.99 -10.72 0.42
N LEU A 106 9.69 -10.83 0.74
CA LEU A 106 9.01 -9.93 1.67
C LEU A 106 8.90 -10.69 3.00
N PRO A 107 9.22 -10.09 4.17
CA PRO A 107 9.46 -10.80 5.41
C PRO A 107 8.29 -11.71 5.77
N VAL A 108 8.58 -13.01 5.83
CA VAL A 108 7.59 -14.07 6.02
C VAL A 108 7.94 -14.91 7.23
N MET A 109 6.91 -15.20 8.04
CA MET A 109 6.93 -16.24 9.05
C MET A 109 5.89 -17.33 8.71
N ALA A 110 6.14 -18.55 9.18
CA ALA A 110 5.37 -19.76 8.87
C ALA A 110 3.87 -19.68 9.24
N GLU A 111 3.47 -18.84 10.20
CA GLU A 111 2.05 -18.60 10.53
C GLU A 111 1.26 -18.02 9.35
N ALA A 112 1.82 -17.05 8.62
CA ALA A 112 1.07 -16.40 7.56
C ALA A 112 1.04 -17.21 6.26
N GLN A 113 2.04 -18.08 6.05
CA GLN A 113 1.99 -19.12 5.01
C GLN A 113 0.91 -20.18 5.31
N ARG A 114 0.76 -20.59 6.57
CA ARG A 114 -0.19 -21.64 6.99
C ARG A 114 -1.67 -21.30 6.78
N ASN A 115 -1.97 -20.02 6.63
CA ASN A 115 -3.34 -19.54 6.60
C ASN A 115 -3.78 -19.11 5.17
N ASP A 116 -3.02 -19.39 4.10
CA ASP A 116 -3.32 -18.95 2.70
C ASP A 116 -3.41 -17.42 2.50
N LEU A 117 -2.77 -16.68 3.39
CA LEU A 117 -2.98 -15.24 3.59
C LEU A 117 -2.19 -14.35 2.62
N TYR A 118 -1.14 -14.89 1.99
CA TYR A 118 -0.10 -14.03 1.39
C TYR A 118 -0.35 -13.60 -0.05
N VAL A 119 -1.26 -14.27 -0.77
CA VAL A 119 -1.61 -13.94 -2.16
C VAL A 119 -3.12 -14.07 -2.33
N THR A 120 -3.84 -13.08 -1.79
CA THR A 120 -5.31 -13.02 -1.85
C THR A 120 -5.75 -11.98 -2.87
N ASP A 121 -6.60 -12.39 -3.80
CA ASP A 121 -7.27 -11.49 -4.74
C ASP A 121 -8.30 -10.66 -3.98
N LEU A 122 -8.25 -9.35 -4.15
CA LEU A 122 -9.26 -8.44 -3.61
C LEU A 122 -10.47 -8.35 -4.54
N SER A 123 -11.65 -8.40 -3.95
CA SER A 123 -12.87 -7.98 -4.65
C SER A 123 -12.88 -6.47 -4.88
N ARG A 124 -13.66 -5.99 -5.85
CA ARG A 124 -13.86 -4.54 -6.08
C ARG A 124 -14.24 -3.77 -4.82
N LYS A 125 -15.11 -4.33 -3.98
CA LYS A 125 -15.51 -3.69 -2.71
C LYS A 125 -14.33 -3.59 -1.75
N GLN A 126 -13.47 -4.61 -1.68
CA GLN A 126 -12.26 -4.57 -0.88
C GLN A 126 -11.27 -3.55 -1.41
N VAL A 127 -11.09 -3.43 -2.73
CA VAL A 127 -10.25 -2.38 -3.34
C VAL A 127 -10.77 -0.98 -2.99
N VAL A 128 -12.08 -0.74 -3.02
CA VAL A 128 -12.64 0.55 -2.58
C VAL A 128 -12.46 0.76 -1.08
N ALA A 129 -12.60 -0.29 -0.28
CA ALA A 129 -12.39 -0.23 1.16
C ALA A 129 -10.93 0.09 1.53
N THR A 130 -9.93 -0.37 0.77
CA THR A 130 -8.53 0.03 1.04
C THR A 130 -8.32 1.52 0.86
N VAL A 131 -9.00 2.15 -0.12
CA VAL A 131 -8.94 3.61 -0.34
C VAL A 131 -9.44 4.39 0.88
N LEU A 132 -10.43 3.88 1.61
CA LEU A 132 -10.90 4.51 2.84
C LEU A 132 -9.85 4.45 3.96
N PHE A 133 -9.11 3.35 4.07
CA PHE A 133 -7.99 3.29 5.01
C PHE A 133 -6.86 4.23 4.60
N ASP A 134 -6.52 4.27 3.30
CA ASP A 134 -5.50 5.20 2.78
C ASP A 134 -5.91 6.65 3.06
N LEU A 135 -7.18 6.99 2.88
CA LEU A 135 -7.72 8.31 3.20
C LEU A 135 -7.55 8.66 4.68
N ALA A 136 -7.88 7.73 5.59
CA ALA A 136 -7.69 7.93 7.02
C ALA A 136 -6.20 8.07 7.40
N VAL A 137 -5.31 7.30 6.78
CA VAL A 137 -3.86 7.42 7.00
C VAL A 137 -3.38 8.80 6.56
N ASN A 138 -3.71 9.22 5.34
CA ASN A 138 -3.33 10.53 4.84
C ASN A 138 -3.87 11.66 5.74
N PHE A 139 -5.09 11.52 6.26
CA PHE A 139 -5.64 12.48 7.21
C PHE A 139 -4.84 12.55 8.52
N ILE A 140 -4.46 11.40 9.11
CA ILE A 140 -3.61 11.39 10.32
C ILE A 140 -2.24 12.02 10.03
N GLU A 141 -1.64 11.75 8.87
CA GLU A 141 -0.33 12.31 8.53
C GLU A 141 -0.38 13.83 8.34
N GLU A 142 -1.47 14.39 7.81
CA GLU A 142 -1.61 15.83 7.55
C GLU A 142 -2.19 16.63 8.73
N HIS A 143 -3.12 16.03 9.47
CA HIS A 143 -3.93 16.72 10.47
C HIS A 143 -3.86 16.08 11.85
N TRP A 144 -3.03 15.04 12.02
CA TRP A 144 -3.04 14.18 13.19
C TRP A 144 -4.47 13.68 13.50
N LEU A 145 -4.73 13.27 14.73
CA LEU A 145 -6.05 12.84 15.21
C LEU A 145 -6.95 14.03 15.59
N SER A 146 -6.91 15.12 14.82
CA SER A 146 -7.76 16.31 15.05
C SER A 146 -9.25 16.03 14.84
N ASP A 147 -9.60 15.10 13.95
CA ASP A 147 -10.95 14.54 13.80
C ASP A 147 -10.91 13.01 13.90
N LYS A 148 -10.98 12.51 15.15
CA LYS A 148 -11.04 11.06 15.41
C LYS A 148 -12.30 10.41 14.83
N LYS A 149 -13.40 11.16 14.70
CA LYS A 149 -14.65 10.61 14.18
C LYS A 149 -14.50 10.29 12.70
N PHE A 150 -13.90 11.18 11.92
CA PHE A 150 -13.60 10.94 10.52
C PHE A 150 -12.74 9.68 10.31
N VAL A 151 -11.67 9.54 11.12
CA VAL A 151 -10.79 8.36 11.07
C VAL A 151 -11.57 7.08 11.39
N LEU A 152 -12.37 7.09 12.47
CA LEU A 152 -13.21 5.95 12.85
C LEU A 152 -14.29 5.63 11.82
N ASP A 153 -14.91 6.64 11.19
CA ASP A 153 -15.91 6.42 10.14
C ASP A 153 -15.27 5.69 8.94
N CYS A 154 -14.07 6.10 8.53
CA CYS A 154 -13.32 5.41 7.47
C CYS A 154 -13.06 3.94 7.83
N ILE A 155 -12.63 3.69 9.07
CA ILE A 155 -12.37 2.34 9.57
C ILE A 155 -13.65 1.51 9.57
N HIS A 156 -14.72 1.99 10.21
CA HIS A 156 -15.96 1.24 10.42
C HIS A 156 -16.69 0.94 9.10
N ILE A 157 -16.56 1.80 8.09
CA ILE A 157 -17.13 1.55 6.75
C ILE A 157 -16.34 0.45 6.03
N ALA A 158 -15.01 0.45 6.16
CA ALA A 158 -14.13 -0.40 5.36
C ALA A 158 -13.83 -1.76 6.00
N GLU A 159 -13.67 -1.84 7.32
CA GLU A 159 -13.29 -3.03 8.06
C GLU A 159 -14.20 -4.26 7.82
N PRO A 160 -15.54 -4.13 7.71
CA PRO A 160 -16.41 -5.28 7.47
C PRO A 160 -16.11 -6.07 6.19
N PHE A 161 -15.45 -5.45 5.20
CA PHE A 161 -15.02 -6.13 3.97
C PHE A 161 -13.80 -7.04 4.16
N PHE A 162 -13.20 -7.04 5.35
CA PHE A 162 -11.99 -7.78 5.71
C PHE A 162 -12.17 -8.69 6.94
N TYR A 163 -13.40 -9.00 7.38
CA TYR A 163 -13.61 -9.96 8.46
C TYR A 163 -13.06 -11.35 8.12
N GLY A 164 -12.27 -11.92 9.05
CA GLY A 164 -11.50 -13.14 8.81
C GLY A 164 -10.32 -12.94 7.84
N LYS A 165 -10.01 -11.69 7.50
CA LYS A 165 -8.92 -11.27 6.61
C LYS A 165 -8.04 -10.16 7.20
N GLU A 166 -7.91 -10.14 8.52
CA GLU A 166 -7.23 -9.09 9.29
C GLU A 166 -5.73 -8.96 8.95
N PHE A 167 -5.13 -10.02 8.43
CA PHE A 167 -3.76 -10.08 7.94
C PHE A 167 -3.52 -9.28 6.65
N VAL A 168 -4.55 -9.10 5.81
CA VAL A 168 -4.45 -8.34 4.55
C VAL A 168 -4.37 -6.85 4.85
N ASN A 169 -4.97 -6.44 5.97
CA ASN A 169 -5.35 -5.07 6.22
C ASN A 169 -4.42 -4.40 7.25
N THR A 170 -3.14 -4.33 6.91
CA THR A 170 -2.11 -3.66 7.73
C THR A 170 -2.38 -2.18 7.92
N THR A 171 -2.96 -1.51 6.92
CA THR A 171 -3.34 -0.09 7.01
C THR A 171 -4.38 0.14 8.11
N CYS A 172 -5.42 -0.70 8.22
CA CYS A 172 -6.36 -0.63 9.33
C CYS A 172 -5.67 -0.89 10.69
N ASN A 173 -4.75 -1.86 10.73
CA ASN A 173 -3.99 -2.15 11.94
C ASN A 173 -3.13 -0.94 12.38
N TYR A 174 -2.53 -0.23 11.43
CA TYR A 174 -1.83 1.02 11.67
C TYR A 174 -2.75 2.09 12.26
N LEU A 175 -3.94 2.29 11.70
CA LEU A 175 -4.91 3.28 12.17
C LEU A 175 -5.34 3.01 13.62
N TYR A 176 -5.74 1.78 13.95
CA TYR A 176 -6.08 1.40 15.31
C TYR A 176 -4.90 1.56 16.28
N LYS A 177 -3.67 1.18 15.87
CA LYS A 177 -2.46 1.39 16.67
C LYS A 177 -2.28 2.87 17.02
N ARG A 178 -2.53 3.79 16.07
CA ARG A 178 -2.46 5.24 16.32
C ARG A 178 -3.55 5.72 17.28
N LEU A 179 -4.78 5.24 17.12
CA LEU A 179 -5.90 5.59 17.99
C LEU A 179 -5.67 5.16 19.45
N TYR A 180 -5.29 3.90 19.67
CA TYR A 180 -5.00 3.39 21.02
C TYR A 180 -3.79 4.08 21.66
N ALA A 181 -2.73 4.31 20.88
CA ALA A 181 -1.54 5.01 21.39
C ALA A 181 -1.88 6.45 21.81
N ASP A 182 -2.70 7.16 21.03
CA ASP A 182 -3.13 8.52 21.36
C ASP A 182 -4.00 8.56 22.62
N GLU A 183 -4.94 7.63 22.76
CA GLU A 183 -5.76 7.50 23.97
C GLU A 183 -4.90 7.26 25.23
N LEU A 184 -3.97 6.32 25.16
CA LEU A 184 -3.03 6.05 26.24
C LEU A 184 -2.17 7.28 26.56
N ASN A 185 -1.63 7.96 25.54
CA ASN A 185 -0.80 9.15 25.72
C ASN A 185 -1.57 10.29 26.39
N ASN A 186 -2.81 10.55 25.96
CA ASN A 186 -3.66 11.57 26.57
C ASN A 186 -3.91 11.28 28.05
N LYS A 187 -4.19 10.01 28.39
CA LYS A 187 -4.41 9.58 29.77
C LYS A 187 -3.16 9.68 30.64
N VAL A 188 -2.01 9.28 30.11
CA VAL A 188 -0.71 9.43 30.78
C VAL A 188 -0.39 10.90 31.05
N GLN A 189 -0.65 11.78 30.09
CA GLN A 189 -0.45 13.23 30.24
C GLN A 189 -1.42 13.84 31.24
N GLU A 190 -2.71 13.51 31.17
CA GLU A 190 -3.76 13.97 32.10
C GLU A 190 -3.40 13.67 33.57
N LYS A 191 -2.83 12.49 33.83
CA LYS A 191 -2.44 12.04 35.18
C LYS A 191 -1.01 12.41 35.57
N GLY A 192 -0.23 13.03 34.68
CA GLY A 192 1.16 13.39 34.93
C GLY A 192 2.08 12.20 35.22
N ILE A 193 1.77 11.03 34.67
CA ILE A 193 2.51 9.78 34.88
C ILE A 193 3.90 9.89 34.23
N ARG A 194 4.96 9.57 34.98
CA ARG A 194 6.36 9.68 34.50
C ARG A 194 7.05 8.34 34.28
N SER A 195 6.44 7.25 34.71
CA SER A 195 6.98 5.90 34.55
C SER A 195 5.87 4.86 34.34
N LEU A 196 6.17 3.80 33.59
CA LEU A 196 5.20 2.71 33.35
C LEU A 196 4.71 2.04 34.64
N ALA A 197 5.55 1.98 35.68
CA ALA A 197 5.17 1.39 36.96
C ALA A 197 4.04 2.16 37.66
N GLU A 198 3.88 3.45 37.37
CA GLU A 198 2.81 4.28 37.96
C GLU A 198 1.44 4.03 37.34
N ILE A 199 1.38 3.46 36.13
CA ILE A 199 0.10 3.16 35.45
C ILE A 199 -0.81 2.31 36.33
N GLN A 200 -0.24 1.36 37.09
CA GLN A 200 -1.00 0.48 37.99
C GLN A 200 -1.79 1.24 39.08
N LYS A 201 -1.41 2.49 39.38
CA LYS A 201 -2.07 3.33 40.39
C LYS A 201 -3.37 3.96 39.87
N TYR A 202 -3.58 3.97 38.56
CA TYR A 202 -4.70 4.64 37.91
C TYR A 202 -5.52 3.61 37.11
N PRO A 203 -6.66 3.13 37.64
CA PRO A 203 -7.45 2.08 36.98
C PRO A 203 -7.89 2.42 35.56
N ASP A 204 -8.22 3.69 35.30
CA ASP A 204 -8.61 4.18 33.97
C ASP A 204 -7.43 4.16 32.98
N VAL A 205 -6.24 4.52 33.43
CA VAL A 205 -5.02 4.46 32.59
C VAL A 205 -4.57 3.00 32.37
N LEU A 206 -4.68 2.16 33.39
CA LEU A 206 -4.36 0.74 33.30
C LEU A 206 -5.26 0.02 32.29
N GLN A 207 -6.55 0.38 32.25
CA GLN A 207 -7.48 -0.17 31.27
C GLN A 207 -7.02 0.12 29.84
N VAL A 208 -6.80 1.39 29.48
CA VAL A 208 -6.39 1.76 28.11
C VAL A 208 -5.01 1.24 27.74
N TYR A 209 -4.10 1.11 28.73
CA TYR A 209 -2.81 0.44 28.55
C TYR A 209 -2.98 -1.03 28.16
N ASN A 210 -3.84 -1.75 28.88
CA ASN A 210 -4.13 -3.16 28.59
C ASN A 210 -4.82 -3.32 27.23
N GLU A 211 -5.74 -2.42 26.87
CA GLU A 211 -6.39 -2.42 25.54
C GLU A 211 -5.35 -2.25 24.42
N TYR A 212 -4.47 -1.24 24.52
CA TYR A 212 -3.38 -1.05 23.57
C TYR A 212 -2.45 -2.27 23.51
N HIS A 213 -2.03 -2.80 24.66
CA HIS A 213 -1.13 -3.93 24.74
C HIS A 213 -1.73 -5.20 24.14
N ASN A 214 -2.97 -5.53 24.51
CA ASN A 214 -3.71 -6.67 23.97
C ASN A 214 -3.91 -6.54 22.45
N TYR A 215 -4.18 -5.33 21.97
CA TYR A 215 -4.27 -5.05 20.54
C TYR A 215 -2.94 -5.34 19.83
N MET A 216 -1.84 -4.79 20.37
CA MET A 216 -0.49 -5.01 19.81
C MET A 216 -0.08 -6.49 19.83
N GLU A 217 -0.41 -7.23 20.90
CA GLU A 217 -0.19 -8.68 20.94
C GLU A 217 -1.01 -9.41 19.87
N ARG A 218 -2.29 -9.02 19.68
CA ARG A 218 -3.14 -9.60 18.63
C ARG A 218 -2.52 -9.41 17.26
N ILE A 219 -2.05 -8.20 16.94
CA ILE A 219 -1.41 -7.90 15.66
C ILE A 219 -0.10 -8.66 15.51
N SER A 220 0.72 -8.75 16.55
CA SER A 220 1.95 -9.56 16.55
C SER A 220 1.68 -11.03 16.21
N LYS A 221 0.59 -11.59 16.76
CA LYS A 221 0.14 -12.97 16.46
C LYS A 221 -0.34 -13.16 15.01
N LEU A 222 -0.66 -12.10 14.27
CA LEU A 222 -0.96 -12.18 12.83
C LEU A 222 0.30 -12.44 11.99
N GLY A 223 1.50 -12.29 12.56
CA GLY A 223 2.76 -12.53 11.85
C GLY A 223 3.11 -11.47 10.80
N ILE A 224 2.49 -10.28 10.88
CA ILE A 224 2.83 -9.13 10.04
C ILE A 224 4.15 -8.55 10.56
N GLN A 225 5.16 -8.48 9.70
CA GLN A 225 6.43 -7.82 10.01
C GLN A 225 6.59 -6.57 9.17
N ASP A 226 7.18 -5.54 9.78
CA ASP A 226 7.62 -4.36 9.04
C ASP A 226 8.70 -4.79 8.03
N PHE A 227 8.55 -4.38 6.78
CA PHE A 227 9.59 -4.54 5.77
C PHE A 227 10.40 -3.26 5.66
N PRO A 228 11.70 -3.26 6.01
CA PRO A 228 12.52 -2.07 5.89
C PRO A 228 12.55 -1.57 4.45
N GLU A 229 12.38 -0.25 4.27
CA GLU A 229 12.42 0.40 2.95
C GLU A 229 13.71 0.07 2.19
N SER A 230 14.85 0.01 2.90
CA SER A 230 16.15 -0.32 2.30
C SER A 230 16.19 -1.71 1.67
N GLU A 231 15.51 -2.69 2.25
CA GLU A 231 15.40 -4.04 1.68
C GLU A 231 14.45 -4.06 0.49
N TYR A 232 13.37 -3.27 0.53
CA TYR A 232 12.49 -3.07 -0.60
C TYR A 232 13.22 -2.43 -1.80
N LEU A 233 13.98 -1.37 -1.54
CA LEU A 233 14.76 -0.68 -2.57
C LEU A 233 15.84 -1.59 -3.16
N LYS A 234 16.55 -2.39 -2.35
CA LYS A 234 17.51 -3.40 -2.84
C LYS A 234 16.83 -4.44 -3.74
N MET A 235 15.64 -4.89 -3.37
CA MET A 235 14.86 -5.82 -4.19
C MET A 235 14.51 -5.18 -5.54
N LEU A 236 14.07 -3.92 -5.55
CA LEU A 236 13.82 -3.19 -6.80
C LEU A 236 15.08 -3.02 -7.64
N GLU A 237 16.21 -2.67 -7.02
CA GLU A 237 17.53 -2.58 -7.67
C GLU A 237 17.96 -3.87 -8.35
N TYR A 238 17.80 -5.01 -7.68
CA TYR A 238 18.14 -6.31 -8.24
C TYR A 238 17.35 -6.62 -9.53
N TYR A 239 16.09 -6.18 -9.61
CA TYR A 239 15.22 -6.48 -10.75
C TYR A 239 15.21 -5.41 -11.85
N ASP A 240 15.76 -4.22 -11.61
CA ASP A 240 15.89 -3.17 -12.61
C ASP A 240 16.99 -3.49 -13.64
N ARG A 241 16.58 -4.10 -14.74
CA ARG A 241 17.48 -4.42 -15.86
C ARG A 241 17.54 -3.34 -16.93
N LYS A 242 16.65 -2.34 -16.90
CA LYS A 242 16.54 -1.32 -17.97
C LYS A 242 17.11 0.05 -17.54
N GLY A 243 17.78 0.14 -16.39
CA GLY A 243 18.30 1.41 -15.87
C GLY A 243 17.18 2.43 -15.58
N LYS A 244 15.95 1.94 -15.40
CA LYS A 244 14.79 2.81 -15.13
C LYS A 244 14.95 3.55 -13.81
N LEU A 245 15.67 2.93 -12.87
CA LEU A 245 16.10 3.56 -11.62
C LEU A 245 16.95 4.80 -11.87
N GLN A 246 17.81 4.77 -12.89
CA GLN A 246 18.69 5.89 -13.23
C GLN A 246 17.94 6.98 -14.00
N THR A 247 17.05 6.63 -14.94
CA THR A 247 16.25 7.64 -15.68
C THR A 247 15.26 8.39 -14.78
N ALA A 248 14.70 7.72 -13.76
CA ALA A 248 13.80 8.31 -12.77
C ALA A 248 14.45 9.47 -11.97
N ARG A 249 15.75 9.34 -11.66
CA ARG A 249 16.50 10.34 -10.86
C ARG A 249 16.62 11.71 -11.52
N ASP A 250 16.55 11.78 -12.85
CA ASP A 250 16.66 13.02 -13.62
C ASP A 250 15.28 13.61 -14.00
N MET A 251 14.19 12.94 -13.63
CA MET A 251 12.83 13.36 -13.98
C MET A 251 12.21 14.27 -12.92
N LYS A 252 11.41 15.26 -13.36
CA LYS A 252 10.51 16.03 -12.47
C LYS A 252 9.27 15.20 -12.12
N GLU A 253 9.45 14.16 -11.33
CA GLU A 253 8.45 13.10 -11.02
C GLU A 253 7.12 13.60 -10.45
N LYS A 254 7.12 14.78 -9.83
CA LYS A 254 5.92 15.40 -9.22
C LYS A 254 5.21 16.42 -10.10
N THR A 255 5.72 16.71 -11.30
CA THR A 255 5.13 17.73 -12.18
C THR A 255 4.26 17.08 -13.25
N LYS A 256 3.04 17.60 -13.44
CA LYS A 256 2.15 17.17 -14.51
C LYS A 256 2.86 17.31 -15.86
N ARG A 257 2.76 16.29 -16.71
CA ARG A 257 3.34 16.31 -18.06
C ARG A 257 2.45 15.55 -19.04
N SER A 258 2.61 15.82 -20.32
CA SER A 258 2.00 14.98 -21.35
C SER A 258 2.66 13.59 -21.28
N LEU A 259 1.84 12.56 -21.15
CA LEU A 259 2.28 11.18 -21.34
C LEU A 259 2.18 10.74 -22.81
N PHE A 260 1.64 11.59 -23.67
CA PHE A 260 1.51 11.32 -25.09
C PHE A 260 2.52 12.14 -25.90
N THR A 261 3.12 11.48 -26.88
CA THR A 261 4.00 12.09 -27.89
C THR A 261 3.38 11.91 -29.27
N ASN A 262 3.52 12.91 -30.13
CA ASN A 262 3.25 12.75 -31.55
C ASN A 262 4.57 12.41 -32.24
N GLU A 263 4.53 11.46 -33.17
CA GLU A 263 5.58 11.35 -34.20
C GLU A 263 5.22 12.20 -35.42
#